data_AF-A0A843F8W5-F1
#
_entry.id   AF-A0A843F8W5-F1
#
_cell.length_a   1.000
_cell.length_b   1.000
_cell.length_c   1.000
_cell.angle_alpha   90.00
_cell.angle_beta   90.00
_cell.angle_gamma   90.00
#
_symmetry.space_group_name_H-M   'P 1'
#
loop_
_entity.id
_entity.type
_entity.pdbx_description
1 polymer ?
#
loop_
_entity_poly.entity_id
_entity_poly.type
_entity_poly.pdbx_seq_one_letter_code
_entity_poly.pdbx_strand_id
1 'polypeptide(L)'
;MVDYKELASYAVILIIVLIAAQHLNVVVSGSMEPVFYRGDIVVIEKANFLGLHEFNSSDVKVGDIVVYDAAWFNQPVIHRIIDIKDINGTTMYVIKGDN
;
A
#
# COMPACT_ATOMS: atom_id res chain seq x y z
N MET A 1 -19.52 -18.17 34.08
CA MET A 1 -19.64 -18.84 32.76
C MET A 1 -19.28 -17.79 31.73
N VAL A 2 -18.29 -18.03 30.88
CA VAL A 2 -17.92 -17.07 29.83
C VAL A 2 -19.08 -17.01 28.84
N ASP A 3 -19.60 -15.81 28.58
CA ASP A 3 -20.59 -15.62 27.52
C ASP A 3 -19.88 -15.70 26.16
N TYR A 4 -20.10 -16.78 25.44
CA TYR A 4 -19.51 -17.01 24.13
C TYR A 4 -19.87 -15.92 23.12
N LYS A 5 -21.01 -15.22 23.28
CA LYS A 5 -21.38 -14.10 22.40
C LYS A 5 -20.50 -12.88 22.65
N GLU A 6 -20.23 -12.58 23.92
CA GLU A 6 -19.36 -11.47 24.30
C GLU A 6 -17.92 -11.73 23.83
N LEU A 7 -17.41 -12.94 24.07
CA LEU A 7 -16.09 -13.36 23.59
C LEU A 7 -15.98 -13.27 22.06
N ALA A 8 -17.00 -13.75 21.34
CA ALA A 8 -17.04 -13.65 19.89
C ALA A 8 -17.04 -12.18 19.41
N SER A 9 -17.77 -11.31 20.11
CA SER A 9 -17.81 -9.88 19.77
C SER A 9 -16.44 -9.21 19.90
N TYR A 10 -15.69 -9.48 20.97
CA TYR A 10 -14.34 -8.94 21.14
C TYR A 10 -13.36 -9.48 20.09
N ALA A 11 -13.46 -10.78 19.77
CA ALA A 11 -12.63 -11.38 18.73
C ALA A 11 -12.88 -10.71 17.36
N VAL A 12 -14.13 -10.45 17.00
CA VAL A 12 -14.48 -9.77 15.74
C VAL A 12 -13.92 -8.35 15.71
N ILE A 13 -14.09 -7.58 16.78
CA ILE A 13 -13.55 -6.21 16.87
C ILE A 13 -12.03 -6.22 16.70
N LEU A 14 -11.34 -7.13 17.37
CA LEU A 14 -9.88 -7.23 17.31
C LEU A 14 -9.39 -7.61 15.90
N ILE A 15 -10.08 -8.54 15.23
CA ILE A 15 -9.77 -8.91 13.84
C ILE A 15 -9.92 -7.70 12.91
N ILE A 16 -11.00 -6.93 13.04
CA ILE A 16 -11.22 -5.73 12.22
C ILE A 16 -10.11 -4.70 12.44
N VAL A 17 -9.74 -4.45 13.71
CA VAL A 17 -8.66 -3.51 14.05
C VAL A 17 -7.32 -3.97 13.48
N LEU A 18 -7.00 -5.27 13.57
CA LEU A 18 -5.77 -5.83 13.00
C LEU A 18 -5.74 -5.71 11.46
N ILE A 19 -6.86 -5.93 10.79
CA ILE A 19 -6.96 -5.77 9.33
C ILE A 19 -6.74 -4.29 8.97
N ALA A 20 -7.45 -3.37 9.62
CA ALA A 20 -7.31 -1.94 9.35
C ALA A 20 -5.87 -1.45 9.59
N ALA A 21 -5.23 -1.90 10.68
CA ALA A 21 -3.85 -1.55 10.99
C ALA A 21 -2.84 -1.98 9.91
N GLN A 22 -3.11 -3.08 9.19
CA GLN A 22 -2.22 -3.55 8.12
C GLN A 22 -2.24 -2.68 6.85
N HIS A 23 -3.23 -1.79 6.70
CA HIS A 23 -3.34 -0.87 5.56
C HIS A 23 -2.71 0.50 5.86
N LEU A 24 -2.28 0.75 7.10
CA LEU A 24 -1.66 1.99 7.51
C LEU A 24 -0.13 1.89 7.39
N ASN A 25 0.49 2.88 6.75
CA ASN A 25 1.94 3.04 6.67
C ASN A 25 2.36 4.46 7.03
N VAL A 26 3.64 4.64 7.33
CA VAL A 26 4.23 5.95 7.65
C VAL A 26 5.31 6.29 6.64
N VAL A 27 5.28 7.51 6.14
CA VAL A 27 6.28 8.03 5.20
C VAL A 27 7.57 8.35 5.95
N VAL A 28 8.66 7.68 5.58
CA VAL A 28 9.98 7.83 6.24
C VAL A 28 10.98 8.66 5.44
N SER A 29 10.69 8.94 4.17
CA SER A 29 11.57 9.66 3.24
C SER A 29 10.95 10.98 2.78
N GLY A 30 11.79 11.92 2.33
CA GLY A 30 11.36 13.19 1.72
C GLY A 30 11.29 13.13 0.19
N SER A 31 11.35 11.94 -0.42
CA SER A 31 11.32 11.78 -1.88
C SER A 31 9.97 12.14 -2.49
N MET A 32 8.90 12.12 -1.70
CA MET A 32 7.53 12.44 -2.13
C MET A 32 7.11 13.87 -1.77
N GLU A 33 8.02 14.71 -1.30
CA GLU A 33 7.70 16.12 -1.06
C GLU A 33 7.41 16.82 -2.39
N PRO A 34 6.41 17.72 -2.46
CA PRO A 34 5.59 18.25 -1.36
C PRO A 34 4.29 17.48 -1.09
N VAL A 35 4.03 16.38 -1.79
CA VAL A 35 2.75 15.66 -1.67
C VAL A 35 2.66 14.86 -0.38
N PHE A 36 3.76 14.20 0.00
CA PHE A 36 3.90 13.55 1.30
C PHE A 36 5.17 14.02 2.00
N TYR A 37 5.02 14.28 3.30
CA TYR A 37 6.11 14.65 4.19
C TYR A 37 6.45 13.48 5.12
N ARG A 38 7.68 13.53 5.66
CA ARG A 38 8.11 12.56 6.67
C ARG A 38 7.18 12.62 7.88
N GLY A 39 6.67 11.47 8.28
CA GLY A 39 5.72 11.33 9.39
C GLY A 39 4.25 11.27 8.95
N ASP A 40 3.93 11.52 7.68
CA ASP A 40 2.57 11.36 7.18
C ASP A 40 2.14 9.90 7.26
N ILE A 41 0.91 9.69 7.71
CA ILE A 41 0.26 8.39 7.72
C ILE A 41 -0.52 8.23 6.42
N VAL A 42 -0.21 7.18 5.67
CA VAL A 42 -0.89 6.85 4.42
C VAL A 42 -1.68 5.56 4.58
N VAL A 43 -2.86 5.54 3.96
CA VAL A 43 -3.67 4.33 3.81
C VAL A 43 -3.35 3.75 2.43
N ILE A 44 -3.05 2.46 2.36
CA ILE A 44 -2.74 1.77 1.11
C ILE A 44 -3.78 0.70 0.81
N GLU A 45 -4.10 0.55 -0.47
CA GLU A 45 -4.78 -0.62 -1.01
C GLU A 45 -3.72 -1.63 -1.45
N LYS A 46 -3.93 -2.91 -1.17
CA LYS A 46 -2.96 -3.97 -1.48
C LYS A 46 -3.41 -4.81 -2.67
N ALA A 47 -2.50 -4.94 -3.64
CA ALA A 47 -2.72 -5.81 -4.79
C ALA A 47 -2.87 -7.28 -4.38
N ASN A 48 -2.34 -7.68 -3.21
CA ASN A 48 -2.57 -9.00 -2.62
C ASN A 48 -2.57 -8.88 -1.09
N PHE A 49 -3.73 -9.07 -0.49
CA PHE A 49 -3.95 -9.09 0.94
C PHE A 49 -4.57 -10.41 1.36
N LEU A 50 -3.75 -11.30 1.96
CA LEU A 50 -4.19 -12.63 2.42
C LEU A 50 -4.89 -13.46 1.33
N GLY A 51 -4.49 -13.30 0.07
CA GLY A 51 -5.12 -13.98 -1.08
C GLY A 51 -6.35 -13.26 -1.64
N LEU A 52 -6.71 -12.09 -1.10
CA LEU A 52 -7.71 -11.19 -1.67
C LEU A 52 -7.01 -10.08 -2.44
N HIS A 53 -7.46 -9.81 -3.66
CA HIS A 53 -6.98 -8.69 -4.46
C HIS A 53 -7.90 -7.50 -4.20
N GLU A 54 -7.45 -6.49 -3.46
CA GLU A 54 -8.26 -5.28 -3.20
C GLU A 54 -8.42 -4.45 -4.48
N PHE A 55 -7.38 -4.42 -5.30
CA PHE A 55 -7.39 -3.82 -6.62
C PHE A 55 -6.57 -4.66 -7.61
N ASN A 56 -6.82 -4.44 -8.90
CA ASN A 56 -6.05 -5.07 -9.97
C ASN A 56 -4.79 -4.25 -10.23
N SER A 57 -3.62 -4.86 -10.06
CA SER A 57 -2.31 -4.23 -10.31
C SER A 57 -2.09 -3.80 -11.77
N SER A 58 -2.93 -4.25 -12.71
CA SER A 58 -2.88 -3.83 -14.12
C SER A 58 -3.67 -2.55 -14.41
N ASP A 59 -4.52 -2.09 -13.49
CA ASP A 59 -5.41 -0.94 -13.71
C ASP A 59 -4.80 0.39 -13.27
N VAL A 60 -3.53 0.36 -12.82
CA VAL A 60 -2.80 1.52 -12.32
C VAL A 60 -2.42 2.46 -13.47
N LYS A 61 -2.52 3.77 -13.24
CA LYS A 61 -2.39 4.82 -14.25
C LYS A 61 -1.24 5.78 -13.95
N VAL A 62 -0.85 6.54 -14.98
CA VAL A 62 0.06 7.67 -14.80
C VAL A 62 -0.55 8.67 -13.82
N GLY A 63 0.23 9.06 -12.82
CA GLY A 63 -0.20 9.93 -11.73
C GLY A 63 -0.50 9.19 -10.42
N ASP A 64 -0.74 7.87 -10.46
CA ASP A 64 -0.98 7.09 -9.24
C ASP A 64 0.30 6.98 -8.40
N ILE A 65 0.12 6.91 -7.08
CA ILE A 65 1.20 6.73 -6.12
C ILE A 65 1.19 5.29 -5.66
N VAL A 66 2.29 4.59 -5.89
CA VAL A 66 2.41 3.15 -5.63
C VAL A 66 3.46 2.87 -4.57
N VAL A 67 3.19 1.83 -3.79
CA VAL A 67 4.16 1.24 -2.85
C VAL A 67 4.69 -0.05 -3.47
N TYR A 68 6.02 -0.19 -3.52
CA TYR A 68 6.69 -1.33 -4.13
C TYR A 68 7.94 -1.72 -3.37
N ASP A 69 8.34 -2.98 -3.48
CA ASP A 69 9.60 -3.47 -2.94
C ASP A 69 10.73 -3.22 -3.94
N ALA A 70 11.69 -2.38 -3.57
CA ALA A 70 12.82 -2.05 -4.42
C ALA A 70 13.93 -3.10 -4.26
N ALA A 71 14.51 -3.59 -5.36
CA ALA A 71 15.59 -4.58 -5.30
C ALA A 71 16.85 -4.09 -4.57
N TRP A 72 17.04 -2.78 -4.47
CA TRP A 72 18.18 -2.13 -3.80
C TRP A 72 17.88 -1.64 -2.38
N PHE A 73 16.65 -1.80 -1.87
CA PHE A 73 16.26 -1.28 -0.57
C PHE A 73 15.33 -2.25 0.15
N ASN A 74 15.64 -2.57 1.40
CA ASN A 74 14.97 -3.65 2.15
C ASN A 74 13.63 -3.23 2.78
N GLN A 75 13.10 -2.07 2.43
CA GLN A 75 11.80 -1.57 2.91
C GLN A 75 10.96 -1.11 1.73
N PRO A 76 9.62 -1.11 1.86
CA PRO A 76 8.74 -0.63 0.82
C PRO A 76 9.02 0.84 0.49
N VAL A 77 9.05 1.16 -0.81
CA VAL A 77 9.28 2.50 -1.34
C VAL A 77 7.99 3.03 -1.93
N ILE A 78 7.70 4.31 -1.68
CA ILE A 78 6.54 5.02 -2.23
C ILE A 78 6.98 6.00 -3.30
N HIS A 79 6.45 5.89 -4.52
CA HIS A 79 6.74 6.78 -5.65
C HIS A 79 5.52 6.98 -6.56
N ARG A 80 5.53 8.05 -7.36
CA ARG A 80 4.49 8.31 -8.37
C ARG A 80 4.85 7.71 -9.71
N ILE A 81 3.87 7.12 -10.38
CA ILE A 81 4.01 6.69 -11.78
C ILE A 81 4.01 7.92 -12.67
N ILE A 82 5.12 8.10 -13.40
CA ILE A 82 5.29 9.19 -14.35
C ILE A 82 5.10 8.75 -15.80
N ASP A 83 5.24 7.45 -16.09
CA ASP A 83 5.10 6.89 -17.42
C ASP A 83 4.79 5.39 -17.36
N ILE A 84 4.10 4.87 -18.37
CA ILE A 84 3.78 3.45 -18.53
C ILE A 84 4.21 3.03 -19.92
N LYS A 85 5.09 2.04 -19.99
CA LYS A 85 5.65 1.53 -21.25
C LYS A 85 5.29 0.08 -21.44
N ASP A 86 4.84 -0.28 -22.63
CA ASP A 86 4.78 -1.68 -23.05
C ASP A 86 6.09 -2.04 -23.75
N ILE A 87 6.84 -3.00 -23.21
CA ILE A 87 8.06 -3.51 -23.81
C ILE A 87 7.87 -5.00 -24.04
N ASN A 88 7.75 -5.41 -25.32
CA ASN A 88 7.57 -6.80 -25.74
C ASN A 88 6.35 -7.49 -25.07
N GLY A 89 5.24 -6.78 -24.87
CA GLY A 89 4.05 -7.30 -24.21
C GLY A 89 4.15 -7.36 -22.68
N THR A 90 5.19 -6.75 -22.11
CA THR A 90 5.34 -6.57 -20.66
C THR A 90 5.14 -5.11 -20.30
N THR A 91 4.13 -4.84 -19.45
CA THR A 91 3.88 -3.50 -18.89
C THR A 91 4.95 -3.15 -17.87
N MET A 92 5.69 -2.08 -18.12
CA MET A 92 6.73 -1.53 -17.27
C MET A 92 6.32 -0.14 -16.80
N TYR A 93 6.37 0.07 -15.48
CA TYR A 93 6.04 1.35 -14.86
C TYR A 93 7.31 2.14 -14.60
N VAL A 94 7.34 3.40 -15.06
CA VAL A 94 8.39 4.35 -14.68
C VAL A 94 7.88 5.14 -13.49
N ILE A 95 8.58 5.02 -12.37
CA ILE A 95 8.20 5.62 -11.09
C ILE A 95 9.29 6.57 -10.58
N LYS A 96 8.88 7.69 -9.98
CA LYS A 96 9.78 8.70 -9.44
C LYS A 96 9.20 9.32 -8.17
N GLY A 97 10.07 9.78 -7.28
CA GLY A 97 9.69 10.73 -6.23
C GLY A 97 9.28 12.09 -6.80
N ASP A 98 8.41 12.79 -6.08
CA ASP A 98 7.92 14.13 -6.41
C ASP A 98 8.96 15.24 -6.14
N ASN A 99 10.04 14.93 -5.41
CA ASN A 99 11.21 15.80 -5.19
C ASN A 99 12.20 15.78 -6.38
#